data_AF-X1NRK3-F1
#
_entry.id   AF-X1NRK3-F1
#
_cell.length_a   1.000
_cell.length_b   1.000
_cell.length_c   1.000
_cell.angle_alpha   90.00
_cell.angle_beta   90.00
_cell.angle_gamma   90.00
#
_symmetry.space_group_name_H-M   'P 1'
#
loop_
_entity.id
_entity.type
_entity.pdbx_description
1 polymer ?
#
loop_
_entity_poly.entity_id
_entity_poly.type
_entity_poly.pdbx_seq_one_letter_code
_entity_poly.pdbx_strand_id
1 'polypeptide(L)'
;SVYNRMRAEREKEAKKYLAEGKEEAAKIEAQTDKEVAQIIAEANKEAEILKGQGDKEAMGIYAEAYSQDPGFFEFTKSLEACSEVLKKKSTLILSTESEIFKYLKYTEKTDE
;
A
#
# COMPACT_ATOMS: atom_id res chain seq x y z
N SER A 1 0.83 -49.76 50.54
CA SER A 1 -0.64 -49.84 50.67
C SER A 1 -1.28 -49.60 49.31
N VAL A 2 -2.36 -50.33 48.99
CA VAL A 2 -3.13 -50.23 47.73
C VAL A 2 -3.61 -48.79 47.46
N TYR A 3 -3.89 -48.02 48.51
CA TYR A 3 -4.29 -46.62 48.43
C TYR A 3 -3.26 -45.73 47.70
N ASN A 4 -1.97 -45.89 48.00
CA ASN A 4 -0.92 -45.09 47.34
C ASN A 4 -0.81 -45.43 45.84
N ARG A 5 -1.05 -46.69 45.47
CA ARG A 5 -1.07 -47.11 44.06
C ARG A 5 -2.25 -46.49 43.33
N MET A 6 -3.44 -46.50 43.92
CA MET A 6 -4.63 -45.87 43.34
C MET A 6 -4.46 -44.35 43.19
N ARG A 7 -3.86 -43.68 44.17
CA ARG A 7 -3.57 -42.23 44.08
C ARG A 7 -2.59 -41.92 42.95
N ALA A 8 -1.50 -42.68 42.85
CA ALA A 8 -0.50 -42.51 41.81
C ALA A 8 -1.08 -42.74 40.40
N GLU A 9 -1.99 -43.71 40.23
CA GLU A 9 -2.66 -43.92 38.94
C GLU A 9 -3.59 -42.76 38.58
N ARG A 10 -4.37 -42.24 39.53
CA ARG A 10 -5.22 -41.06 39.30
C ARG A 10 -4.40 -39.80 38.96
N GLU A 11 -3.29 -39.58 39.66
CA GLU A 11 -2.38 -38.47 39.35
C GLU A 11 -1.76 -38.62 37.95
N LYS A 12 -1.40 -39.85 37.55
CA LYS A 12 -0.88 -40.14 36.21
C LYS A 12 -1.94 -39.89 35.13
N GLU A 13 -3.17 -40.32 35.37
CA GLU A 13 -4.29 -40.13 34.46
C GLU A 13 -4.62 -38.63 34.28
N ALA A 14 -4.69 -37.88 35.38
CA ALA A 14 -4.90 -36.43 35.33
C ALA A 14 -3.79 -35.70 34.57
N LYS A 15 -2.53 -36.08 34.79
CA LYS A 15 -1.39 -35.52 34.03
C LYS A 15 -1.47 -35.84 32.54
N LYS A 16 -1.94 -37.04 32.18
CA LYS A 16 -2.15 -37.43 30.79
C LYS A 16 -3.18 -36.53 30.11
N TYR A 17 -4.36 -36.35 30.71
CA TYR A 17 -5.40 -35.46 30.14
C TYR A 17 -4.94 -34.01 30.03
N LEU A 18 -4.18 -33.51 31.02
CA LEU A 18 -3.60 -32.16 30.94
C LEU A 18 -2.57 -32.03 29.82
N ALA A 19 -1.76 -33.06 29.56
CA ALA A 19 -0.80 -33.06 28.47
C ALA A 19 -1.51 -33.09 27.11
N GLU A 20 -2.50 -33.97 26.94
CA GLU A 20 -3.31 -34.07 25.71
C GLU A 20 -4.06 -32.76 25.43
N GLY A 21 -4.67 -32.14 26.45
CA GLY A 21 -5.33 -30.85 26.28
C GLY A 21 -4.39 -29.71 25.88
N LYS A 22 -3.16 -29.70 26.41
CA LYS A 22 -2.14 -28.73 26.02
C LYS A 22 -1.63 -28.95 24.60
N GLU A 23 -1.45 -30.20 24.20
CA GLU A 23 -1.03 -30.56 22.84
C GLU A 23 -2.07 -30.12 21.82
N GLU A 24 -3.35 -30.44 22.06
CA GLU A 24 -4.42 -30.05 21.15
C GLU A 24 -4.59 -28.53 21.09
N ALA A 25 -4.49 -27.82 22.23
CA ALA A 25 -4.52 -26.37 22.25
C ALA A 25 -3.37 -25.76 21.42
N ALA A 26 -2.13 -26.22 21.63
CA ALA A 26 -0.97 -25.74 20.89
C ALA A 26 -1.09 -26.01 19.37
N LYS A 27 -1.69 -27.15 19.00
CA LYS A 27 -1.96 -27.50 17.60
C LYS A 27 -3.01 -26.58 16.98
N ILE A 28 -4.09 -26.28 17.69
CA ILE A 28 -5.13 -25.35 17.24
C ILE A 28 -4.55 -23.95 17.07
N GLU A 29 -3.76 -23.47 18.02
CA GLU A 29 -3.09 -22.17 17.95
C GLU A 29 -2.16 -22.10 16.74
N ALA A 30 -1.26 -23.07 16.57
CA ALA A 30 -0.33 -23.11 15.44
C ALA A 30 -1.04 -23.17 14.07
N GLN A 31 -2.14 -23.92 13.98
CA GLN A 31 -2.94 -24.00 12.76
C GLN A 31 -3.64 -22.67 12.48
N THR A 32 -4.18 -22.02 13.50
CA THR A 32 -4.83 -20.71 13.39
C THR A 32 -3.84 -19.63 12.96
N ASP A 33 -2.64 -19.59 13.56
CA ASP A 33 -1.59 -18.65 13.19
C ASP A 33 -1.18 -18.80 11.72
N LYS A 34 -1.08 -20.05 11.26
CA LYS A 34 -0.80 -20.36 9.85
C LYS A 34 -1.92 -19.85 8.94
N GLU A 35 -3.18 -20.10 9.29
CA GLU A 35 -4.33 -19.64 8.51
C GLU A 35 -4.40 -18.12 8.43
N VAL A 36 -4.19 -17.43 9.56
CA VAL A 36 -4.13 -15.97 9.61
C VAL A 36 -3.02 -15.43 8.71
N ALA A 37 -1.83 -16.01 8.78
CA ALA A 37 -0.71 -15.59 7.93
C ALA A 37 -1.02 -15.80 6.43
N GLN A 38 -1.68 -16.91 6.07
CA GLN A 38 -2.09 -17.18 4.70
C GLN A 38 -3.14 -16.18 4.20
N ILE A 39 -4.15 -15.88 5.01
CA ILE A 39 -5.21 -14.91 4.66
C ILE A 39 -4.61 -13.53 4.42
N ILE A 40 -3.75 -13.07 5.33
CA ILE A 40 -3.09 -11.76 5.20
C ILE A 40 -2.19 -11.73 3.96
N ALA A 41 -1.45 -12.80 3.70
CA ALA A 41 -0.58 -12.88 2.53
C ALA A 41 -1.37 -12.84 1.21
N GLU A 42 -2.47 -13.57 1.11
CA GLU A 42 -3.31 -13.56 -0.09
C GLU A 42 -3.99 -12.20 -0.28
N ALA A 43 -4.53 -11.60 0.79
CA ALA A 43 -5.13 -10.28 0.74
C ALA A 43 -4.14 -9.20 0.27
N ASN A 44 -2.90 -9.23 0.77
CA ASN A 44 -1.85 -8.30 0.34
C ASN A 44 -1.46 -8.52 -1.13
N LYS A 45 -1.35 -9.78 -1.56
CA LYS A 45 -1.08 -10.13 -2.96
C LYS A 45 -2.17 -9.61 -3.89
N GLU A 46 -3.44 -9.82 -3.55
CA GLU A 46 -4.58 -9.32 -4.32
C GLU A 46 -4.58 -7.78 -4.37
N ALA A 47 -4.30 -7.12 -3.26
CA ALA A 47 -4.21 -5.66 -3.19
C ALA A 47 -3.11 -5.10 -4.11
N GLU A 48 -1.91 -5.69 -4.10
CA GLU A 48 -0.81 -5.28 -4.97
C GLU A 48 -1.11 -5.54 -6.45
N ILE A 49 -1.77 -6.66 -6.78
CA ILE A 49 -2.22 -6.93 -8.15
C ILE A 49 -3.21 -5.88 -8.62
N LEU A 50 -4.22 -5.56 -7.81
CA LEU A 50 -5.26 -4.59 -8.16
C LEU A 50 -4.67 -3.18 -8.30
N LYS A 51 -3.75 -2.81 -7.41
CA LYS A 51 -3.02 -1.54 -7.50
C LYS A 51 -2.17 -1.48 -8.78
N GLY A 52 -1.42 -2.54 -9.10
CA GLY A 52 -0.63 -2.60 -10.33
C GLY A 52 -1.49 -2.54 -11.60
N GLN A 53 -2.69 -3.13 -11.59
CA GLN A 53 -3.65 -3.00 -12.69
C GLN A 53 -4.14 -1.55 -12.84
N GLY A 54 -4.49 -0.90 -11.74
CA GLY A 54 -4.89 0.51 -11.73
C GLY A 54 -3.76 1.43 -12.21
N ASP A 55 -2.54 1.22 -11.75
CA ASP A 55 -1.36 1.98 -12.19
C ASP A 55 -1.12 1.80 -13.70
N LYS A 56 -1.24 0.57 -14.21
CA LYS A 56 -1.12 0.28 -15.64
C LYS A 56 -2.20 1.00 -16.46
N GLU A 57 -3.45 0.96 -16.01
CA GLU A 57 -4.56 1.63 -16.70
C GLU A 57 -4.37 3.15 -16.69
N ALA A 58 -4.02 3.73 -15.54
CA ALA A 58 -3.72 5.14 -15.41
C ALA A 58 -2.58 5.56 -16.35
N MET A 59 -1.46 4.82 -16.35
CA MET A 59 -0.34 5.08 -17.26
C MET A 59 -0.75 4.98 -18.73
N GLY A 60 -1.61 4.03 -19.08
CA GLY A 60 -2.17 3.89 -20.42
C GLY A 60 -2.96 5.13 -20.84
N ILE A 61 -3.88 5.59 -19.99
CA ILE A 61 -4.67 6.81 -20.23
C ILE A 61 -3.76 8.03 -20.33
N TYR A 62 -2.75 8.15 -19.47
CA TYR A 62 -1.78 9.25 -19.54
C TYR A 62 -0.99 9.24 -20.84
N ALA A 63 -0.52 8.07 -21.28
CA ALA A 63 0.22 7.94 -22.53
C ALA A 63 -0.67 8.25 -23.75
N GLU A 64 -1.92 7.80 -23.74
CA GLU A 64 -2.90 8.12 -24.78
C GLU A 64 -3.19 9.64 -24.82
N ALA A 65 -3.48 10.26 -23.67
CA ALA A 65 -3.71 11.69 -23.57
C ALA A 65 -2.50 12.52 -24.04
N TYR A 66 -1.29 12.11 -23.66
CA TYR A 66 -0.05 12.73 -24.15
C TYR A 66 0.11 12.59 -25.66
N SER A 67 -0.25 11.44 -26.24
CA SER A 67 -0.12 11.19 -27.67
C SER A 67 -1.09 12.00 -28.55
N GLN A 68 -2.22 12.47 -27.98
CA GLN A 68 -3.20 13.28 -28.71
C GLN A 68 -2.67 14.70 -28.99
N ASP A 69 -2.07 15.35 -27.99
CA ASP A 69 -1.38 16.63 -28.15
C ASP A 69 -0.34 16.81 -27.02
N PRO A 70 0.94 16.50 -27.29
CA PRO A 70 2.01 16.66 -26.30
C PRO A 70 2.14 18.09 -25.76
N GLY A 71 1.93 19.09 -26.62
CA GLY A 71 2.11 20.50 -26.26
C GLY A 71 1.00 21.02 -25.35
N PHE A 72 -0.25 20.59 -25.61
CA PHE A 72 -1.38 20.92 -24.74
C PHE A 72 -1.32 20.17 -23.39
N PHE A 73 -0.85 18.91 -23.39
CA PHE A 73 -0.65 18.16 -22.16
C PHE A 73 0.45 18.78 -21.27
N GLU A 74 1.60 19.13 -21.83
CA GLU A 74 2.67 19.85 -21.12
C GLU A 74 2.16 21.17 -20.52
N PHE A 75 1.39 21.94 -21.30
CA PHE A 75 0.80 23.19 -20.83
C PHE A 75 -0.17 22.98 -19.66
N THR A 76 -1.13 22.05 -19.78
CA THR A 76 -2.11 21.79 -18.72
C THR A 76 -1.47 21.24 -17.45
N LYS A 77 -0.48 20.35 -17.57
CA LYS A 77 0.30 19.85 -16.42
C LYS A 77 1.11 20.94 -15.74
N SER A 78 1.70 21.85 -16.52
CA SER A 78 2.41 23.00 -15.96
C SER A 78 1.47 23.92 -15.15
N LEU A 79 0.23 24.12 -15.63
CA LEU A 79 -0.80 24.89 -14.92
C LEU A 79 -1.28 24.21 -13.64
N GLU A 80 -1.51 22.88 -13.66
CA GLU A 80 -1.86 22.11 -12.46
C GLU A 80 -0.77 22.20 -11.38
N ALA A 81 0.48 21.99 -11.79
CA ALA A 81 1.63 22.09 -10.90
C ALA A 81 1.75 23.50 -10.31
N CYS A 82 1.53 24.54 -11.13
CA CYS A 82 1.55 25.93 -10.67
C CYS A 82 0.42 26.18 -9.65
N SER A 83 -0.79 25.68 -9.90
CA SER A 83 -1.93 25.75 -8.97
C SER A 83 -1.63 25.11 -7.61
N GLU A 84 -1.08 23.90 -7.59
CA GLU A 84 -0.78 23.17 -6.35
C GLU A 84 0.32 23.86 -5.52
N VAL A 85 1.32 24.41 -6.20
CA VAL A 85 2.41 25.15 -5.57
C VAL A 85 1.94 26.50 -5.02
N LEU A 86 1.01 27.18 -5.71
CA LEU A 86 0.44 28.47 -5.30
C LEU A 86 -0.62 28.36 -4.18
N LYS A 87 -1.27 27.20 -4.00
CA LYS A 87 -2.23 26.97 -2.89
C LYS A 87 -1.57 27.00 -1.51
N LYS A 88 -0.30 26.63 -1.40
CA LYS A 88 0.47 26.82 -0.17
C LYS A 88 0.98 28.26 -0.17
N LYS A 89 0.84 28.98 0.96
CA LYS A 89 1.47 30.30 1.18
C LYS A 89 3.00 30.15 1.07
N SER A 90 3.52 30.18 -0.15
CA SER A 90 4.91 29.88 -0.49
C SER A 90 5.48 31.05 -1.27
N THR A 91 6.62 31.57 -0.83
CA THR A 91 7.43 32.49 -1.65
C THR A 91 8.20 31.63 -2.65
N LEU A 92 7.79 31.62 -3.92
CA LEU A 92 8.53 30.93 -4.98
C LEU A 92 9.71 31.79 -5.43
N ILE A 93 10.91 31.21 -5.35
CA ILE A 93 12.11 31.72 -6.02
C ILE A 93 12.33 30.80 -7.22
N LEU A 94 11.91 31.23 -8.40
CA LEU A 94 12.07 30.50 -9.66
C LEU A 94 13.11 31.21 -10.54
N SER A 95 14.00 30.44 -11.15
CA SER A 95 14.92 30.94 -12.19
C SER A 95 14.13 31.32 -13.45
N THR A 96 14.58 32.36 -14.16
CA THR A 96 14.03 32.82 -15.45
C THR A 96 14.15 31.78 -16.58
N GLU A 97 14.89 30.69 -16.36
CA GLU A 97 15.03 29.55 -17.28
C GLU A 97 14.09 28.37 -16.95
N SER A 98 13.27 28.47 -15.91
CA SER A 98 12.33 27.39 -15.54
C SER A 98 11.29 27.16 -16.64
N GLU A 99 11.03 25.88 -16.97
CA GLU A 99 10.03 25.46 -17.97
C GLU A 99 8.63 26.01 -17.68
N ILE A 100 8.33 26.31 -16.41
CA ILE A 100 7.10 26.97 -15.95
C ILE A 100 6.90 28.33 -16.65
N PHE A 101 7.98 29.05 -16.95
CA PHE A 101 7.91 30.35 -17.63
C PHE A 101 7.84 30.25 -19.16
N LYS A 102 8.05 29.07 -19.76
CA LYS A 102 8.08 28.91 -21.23
C LYS A 102 6.75 29.33 -21.87
N TYR A 103 5.62 29.07 -21.21
CA TYR A 103 4.28 29.45 -21.67
C TYR A 103 3.81 30.82 -21.15
N LEU A 104 4.32 31.29 -20.01
CA LEU A 104 4.04 32.63 -19.47
C LEU A 104 4.79 33.74 -20.22
N LYS A 105 5.93 33.44 -20.85
CA LYS A 105 6.71 34.40 -21.65
C LYS A 105 6.06 34.80 -23.00
N TYR A 106 4.91 34.22 -23.36
CA TYR A 106 4.24 34.53 -24.62
C TYR A 106 3.28 35.73 -24.56
N THR A 107 3.31 36.50 -23.48
CA THR A 107 2.60 37.78 -23.37
C THR A 107 3.61 38.92 -23.26
N GLU A 108 4.23 39.27 -24.38
CA GLU A 108 4.65 40.64 -24.74
C GLU A 108 5.60 40.61 -25.94
N LYS A 109 5.00 40.72 -27.13
CA LYS A 109 5.54 41.56 -28.20
C LYS A 109 4.36 42.27 -28.86
N THR A 110 3.86 43.26 -28.13
CA THR A 110 3.14 44.38 -28.75
C THR A 110 4.22 45.43 -28.99
N ASP A 111 5.01 45.24 -30.04
CA ASP A 111 5.85 46.31 -30.58
C ASP A 111 5.04 46.99 -31.69
N GLU A 112 4.99 48.32 -31.61
CA GLU A 112 4.38 49.28 -32.55
C GLU A 112 4.89 49.16 -33.99
#